data_AF-A0A2N1QFT0-F1
#
_entry.id   AF-A0A2N1QFT0-F1
#
_cell.length_a   1.000
_cell.length_b   1.000
_cell.length_c   1.000
_cell.angle_alpha   90.00
_cell.angle_beta   90.00
_cell.angle_gamma   90.00
#
_symmetry.space_group_name_H-M   'P 1'
#
loop_
_entity.id
_entity.type
_entity.pdbx_description
1 polymer ?
#
loop_
_entity_poly.entity_id
_entity_poly.type
_entity_poly.pdbx_seq_one_letter_code
_entity_poly.pdbx_strand_id
1 'polypeptide(L)'
;MTNNNKLYKVTVKCGHVKKNNYIPITFAIKAEDGKKAAAIARWIPRVKHHNKNAVLECVEIDFNEFQEINAINRNNPYLKCSSKQEQRHLISDIDKLIVSDDEQKRIKKQQSDRIQYILKKQKIELLWTEKLMQLGREEYSYQLI
;
A
#
# COMPACT_ATOMS: atom_id res chain seq x y z
N MET A 1 -11.16 -9.29 -32.81
CA MET A 1 -9.85 -8.85 -32.29
C MET A 1 -9.06 -10.09 -31.93
N THR A 2 -8.01 -10.41 -32.68
CA THR A 2 -7.08 -11.48 -32.30
C THR A 2 -6.27 -10.98 -31.11
N ASN A 3 -6.61 -11.44 -29.90
CA ASN A 3 -5.87 -11.10 -28.69
C ASN A 3 -4.48 -11.71 -28.77
N ASN A 4 -3.49 -10.93 -29.21
CA ASN A 4 -2.09 -11.32 -29.15
C ASN A 4 -1.61 -11.14 -27.71
N ASN A 5 -1.98 -12.09 -26.86
CA ASN A 5 -1.60 -12.07 -25.46
C ASN A 5 -0.10 -12.29 -25.33
N LYS A 6 0.56 -11.35 -24.66
CA LYS A 6 1.96 -11.38 -24.27
C LYS A 6 2.11 -11.99 -22.88
N LEU A 7 3.35 -12.34 -22.53
CA LEU A 7 3.70 -12.91 -21.23
C LEU A 7 4.46 -11.86 -20.42
N TYR A 8 4.10 -11.73 -19.16
CA TYR A 8 4.70 -10.75 -18.27
C TYR A 8 5.15 -11.42 -16.98
N LYS A 9 6.28 -10.97 -16.44
CA LYS A 9 6.58 -11.12 -15.02
C LYS A 9 6.15 -9.85 -14.30
N VAL A 10 5.39 -10.01 -13.23
CA VAL A 10 4.92 -8.91 -12.40
C VAL A 10 5.34 -9.14 -10.96
N THR A 11 6.26 -8.31 -10.48
CA THR A 11 6.74 -8.37 -9.10
C THR A 11 5.85 -7.48 -8.24
N VAL A 12 5.30 -8.04 -7.15
CA VAL A 12 4.31 -7.37 -6.29
C VAL A 12 4.65 -7.50 -4.81
N LYS A 13 4.11 -6.57 -4.00
CA LYS A 13 4.18 -6.57 -2.54
C LYS A 13 3.11 -7.49 -1.95
N CYS A 14 3.50 -8.65 -1.44
CA CYS A 14 2.61 -9.58 -0.71
C CYS A 14 2.60 -9.28 0.81
N GLY A 15 1.45 -9.50 1.45
CA GLY A 15 1.13 -9.11 2.81
C GLY A 15 1.17 -10.24 3.84
N HIS A 16 0.37 -10.11 4.91
CA HIS A 16 0.28 -11.08 6.01
C HIS A 16 1.62 -11.36 6.74
N VAL A 17 2.56 -10.41 6.68
CA VAL A 17 3.95 -10.53 7.20
C VAL A 17 4.33 -9.38 8.15
N LYS A 18 3.38 -8.96 8.99
CA LYS A 18 3.44 -7.81 9.92
C LYS A 18 3.18 -6.46 9.22
N LYS A 19 2.82 -5.45 10.03
CA LYS A 19 2.48 -4.09 9.56
C LYS A 19 3.71 -3.42 8.96
N ASN A 20 3.50 -2.63 7.90
CA ASN A 20 4.56 -1.89 7.20
C ASN A 20 5.70 -2.76 6.65
N ASN A 21 5.45 -4.04 6.40
CA ASN A 21 6.38 -4.95 5.76
C ASN A 21 5.69 -5.71 4.63
N TYR A 22 6.45 -6.26 3.68
CA TYR A 22 5.92 -7.09 2.59
C TYR A 22 6.93 -8.18 2.22
N ILE A 23 6.48 -9.17 1.45
CA ILE A 23 7.36 -10.10 0.73
C ILE A 23 7.22 -9.80 -0.76
N PRO A 24 8.31 -9.54 -1.50
CA PRO A 24 8.25 -9.43 -2.96
C PRO A 24 8.02 -10.81 -3.58
N ILE A 25 7.01 -10.96 -4.42
CA ILE A 25 6.78 -12.18 -5.21
C ILE A 25 6.51 -11.80 -6.66
N THR A 26 7.09 -12.57 -7.56
CA THR A 26 6.92 -12.41 -9.00
C THR A 26 5.90 -13.40 -9.52
N PHE A 27 4.86 -12.91 -10.19
CA PHE A 27 3.84 -13.73 -10.84
C PHE A 27 3.99 -13.67 -12.36
N ALA A 28 3.81 -14.83 -13.01
CA ALA A 28 3.76 -14.95 -14.45
C ALA A 28 2.31 -14.71 -14.92
N ILE A 29 2.09 -13.72 -15.78
CA ILE A 29 0.76 -13.30 -16.20
C ILE A 29 0.70 -13.16 -17.71
N LYS A 30 -0.33 -13.78 -18.31
CA LYS A 30 -0.65 -13.63 -19.73
C LYS A 30 -1.69 -12.53 -19.90
N ALA A 31 -1.38 -11.49 -20.66
CA ALA A 31 -2.25 -10.34 -20.87
C ALA A 31 -1.98 -9.65 -22.22
N GLU A 32 -2.90 -8.82 -22.69
CA GLU A 32 -2.72 -8.07 -23.95
C GLU A 32 -1.62 -7.00 -23.81
N ASP A 33 -1.52 -6.36 -22.64
CA ASP A 33 -0.53 -5.33 -22.34
C ASP A 33 -0.07 -5.40 -20.88
N GLY A 34 1.02 -4.69 -20.55
CA GLY A 34 1.57 -4.65 -19.20
C GLY A 34 0.65 -3.99 -18.17
N LYS A 35 -0.23 -3.07 -18.58
CA LYS A 35 -1.19 -2.44 -17.66
C LYS A 35 -2.23 -3.46 -17.19
N LYS A 36 -2.77 -4.26 -18.11
CA LYS A 36 -3.67 -5.37 -17.82
C LYS A 36 -2.95 -6.44 -16.99
N ALA A 37 -1.69 -6.77 -17.29
CA ALA A 37 -0.91 -7.70 -16.48
C ALA A 37 -0.76 -7.22 -15.03
N ALA A 38 -0.36 -5.95 -14.82
CA ALA A 38 -0.27 -5.35 -13.50
C ALA A 38 -1.61 -5.29 -12.76
N ALA A 39 -2.71 -5.02 -13.48
CA ALA A 39 -4.05 -5.02 -12.92
C ALA A 39 -4.46 -6.43 -12.46
N ILE A 40 -4.18 -7.47 -13.24
CA ILE A 40 -4.43 -8.87 -12.85
C ILE A 40 -3.56 -9.24 -11.63
N ALA A 41 -2.26 -8.93 -11.66
CA ALA A 41 -1.32 -9.22 -10.57
C ALA A 41 -1.80 -8.60 -9.25
N ARG A 42 -2.33 -7.38 -9.33
CA ARG A 42 -2.81 -6.64 -8.18
C ARG A 42 -3.87 -7.40 -7.42
N TRP A 43 -4.70 -8.24 -8.05
CA TRP A 43 -5.82 -8.96 -7.42
C TRP A 43 -5.49 -10.39 -6.99
N ILE A 44 -4.25 -10.86 -7.20
CA ILE A 44 -3.82 -12.18 -6.76
C ILE A 44 -3.85 -12.25 -5.21
N PRO A 45 -4.28 -13.38 -4.61
CA PRO A 45 -4.27 -13.54 -3.16
C PRO A 45 -2.93 -13.18 -2.52
N ARG A 46 -2.98 -12.69 -1.28
CA ARG A 46 -1.84 -12.18 -0.50
C ARG A 46 -1.28 -10.83 -0.98
N VAL A 47 -1.57 -10.37 -2.20
CA VAL A 47 -1.09 -9.06 -2.65
C VAL A 47 -1.74 -7.94 -1.82
N LYS A 48 -0.99 -6.88 -1.52
CA LYS A 48 -1.50 -5.71 -0.80
C LYS A 48 -2.38 -4.84 -1.70
N HIS A 49 -3.57 -5.32 -2.09
CA HIS A 49 -4.48 -4.68 -3.06
C HIS A 49 -4.72 -3.17 -2.82
N HIS A 50 -4.82 -2.75 -1.56
CA HIS A 50 -5.07 -1.35 -1.17
C HIS A 50 -3.83 -0.46 -1.19
N ASN A 51 -2.62 -1.01 -1.32
CA ASN A 51 -1.42 -0.20 -1.45
C ASN A 51 -1.34 0.33 -2.89
N LYS A 52 -1.31 1.66 -3.08
CA LYS A 52 -1.19 2.29 -4.41
C LYS A 52 -0.02 1.68 -5.21
N ASN A 53 1.12 1.48 -4.53
CA ASN A 53 2.37 0.98 -5.10
C ASN A 53 2.57 -0.50 -4.76
N ALA A 54 1.51 -1.30 -4.89
CA ALA A 54 1.56 -2.75 -4.67
C ALA A 54 2.34 -3.49 -5.77
N VAL A 55 2.35 -2.97 -7.00
CA VAL A 55 3.15 -3.49 -8.10
C VAL A 55 4.50 -2.78 -8.09
N LEU A 56 5.58 -3.56 -8.02
CA LEU A 56 6.96 -3.07 -8.00
C LEU A 56 7.52 -2.97 -9.43
N GLU A 57 7.25 -3.98 -10.25
CA GLU A 57 7.80 -4.10 -11.59
C GLU A 57 6.83 -4.91 -12.47
N CYS A 58 6.76 -4.58 -13.76
CA CYS A 58 6.04 -5.34 -14.78
C CYS A 58 6.83 -5.30 -16.09
N VAL A 59 7.31 -6.47 -16.54
CA VAL A 59 8.18 -6.60 -17.72
C VAL A 59 7.68 -7.75 -18.58
N GLU A 60 7.70 -7.58 -19.91
CA GLU A 60 7.39 -8.63 -20.88
C GLU A 60 8.53 -9.66 -20.87
N ILE A 61 8.19 -10.95 -20.92
CA ILE A 61 9.12 -12.06 -20.80
C ILE A 61 8.88 -13.09 -21.88
N ASP A 62 9.84 -14.01 -22.05
CA ASP A 62 9.65 -15.17 -22.91
C ASP A 62 8.84 -16.29 -22.24
N PHE A 63 8.59 -17.36 -23.01
CA PHE A 63 7.82 -18.50 -22.54
C PHE A 63 8.57 -19.35 -21.50
N ASN A 64 9.89 -19.41 -21.57
CA ASN A 64 10.70 -20.20 -20.63
C ASN A 64 10.66 -19.56 -19.24
N GLU A 65 10.93 -18.26 -19.16
CA GLU A 65 10.80 -17.47 -17.91
C GLU A 65 9.38 -17.62 -17.32
N PHE A 66 8.36 -17.60 -18.18
CA PHE A 66 6.97 -17.76 -17.76
C PHE A 66 6.70 -19.12 -17.11
N GLN A 67 7.26 -20.20 -17.66
CA GLN A 67 7.11 -21.54 -17.09
C GLN A 67 7.87 -21.69 -15.77
N GLU A 68 9.09 -21.15 -15.69
CA GLU A 68 9.91 -21.19 -14.48
C GLU A 68 9.22 -20.50 -13.30
N ILE A 69 8.74 -19.27 -13.51
CA ILE A 69 8.03 -18.51 -12.46
C ILE A 69 6.78 -19.27 -12.00
N ASN A 70 6.03 -19.87 -12.92
CA ASN A 70 4.87 -20.69 -12.55
C ASN A 70 5.26 -21.92 -11.73
N ALA A 71 6.36 -22.60 -12.09
CA ALA A 71 6.85 -23.75 -11.33
C ALA A 71 7.30 -23.35 -9.92
N ILE A 72 8.02 -22.23 -9.78
CA ILE A 72 8.43 -21.67 -8.48
C ILE A 72 7.20 -21.35 -7.63
N ASN A 73 6.23 -20.62 -8.19
CA ASN A 73 5.03 -20.21 -7.45
C ASN A 73 4.15 -21.39 -7.07
N ARG A 74 4.03 -22.40 -7.94
CA ARG A 74 3.30 -23.64 -7.63
C ARG A 74 3.91 -24.39 -6.45
N ASN A 75 5.22 -24.28 -6.22
CA ASN A 75 5.91 -24.95 -5.14
C ASN A 75 6.11 -24.06 -3.90
N ASN A 76 5.75 -22.77 -3.97
CA ASN A 76 5.93 -21.83 -2.88
C ASN A 76 4.91 -22.06 -1.75
N PRO A 77 5.32 -22.48 -0.54
CA PRO A 77 4.40 -22.73 0.58
C PRO A 77 3.66 -21.48 1.05
N TYR A 78 4.29 -20.30 0.95
CA TYR A 78 3.69 -19.03 1.39
C TYR A 78 2.44 -18.67 0.59
N LEU A 79 2.45 -18.98 -0.71
CA LEU A 79 1.32 -18.73 -1.60
C LEU A 79 0.16 -19.71 -1.37
N LYS A 80 0.41 -20.86 -0.74
CA LYS A 80 -0.59 -21.89 -0.44
C LYS A 80 -1.24 -21.73 0.93
N CYS A 81 -0.55 -21.06 1.86
CA CYS A 81 -1.08 -20.86 3.19
C CYS A 81 -2.40 -20.07 3.13
N SER A 82 -3.32 -20.36 4.03
CA SER A 82 -4.58 -19.63 4.24
C SER A 82 -4.59 -18.82 5.53
N SER A 83 -3.74 -19.18 6.50
CA SER A 83 -3.68 -18.49 7.80
C SER A 83 -2.25 -18.10 8.21
N LYS A 84 -2.14 -17.24 9.24
CA LYS A 84 -0.85 -16.87 9.84
C LYS A 84 -0.26 -18.01 10.67
N GLN A 85 -1.11 -18.81 11.30
CA GLN A 85 -0.72 -19.98 12.08
C GLN A 85 -0.08 -21.03 11.18
N GLU A 86 -0.74 -21.37 10.08
CA GLU A 86 -0.26 -22.30 9.06
C GLU A 86 1.07 -21.82 8.46
N GLN A 87 1.16 -20.52 8.11
CA GLN A 87 2.39 -19.91 7.60
C GLN A 87 3.58 -20.09 8.56
N ARG A 88 3.37 -19.92 9.87
CA ARG A 88 4.43 -20.12 10.87
C ARG A 88 4.84 -21.59 11.01
N HIS A 89 3.89 -22.51 10.83
CA HIS A 89 4.16 -23.94 10.92
C HIS A 89 4.92 -24.45 9.70
N LEU A 90 4.56 -23.99 8.49
CA LEU A 90 5.12 -24.46 7.22
C LEU A 90 6.41 -23.74 6.82
N ILE A 91 6.68 -22.55 7.37
CA ILE A 91 7.76 -21.67 6.90
C ILE A 91 8.53 -21.13 8.11
N SER A 92 9.57 -21.85 8.51
CA SER A 92 10.43 -21.50 9.65
C SER A 92 11.16 -20.16 9.44
N ASP A 93 11.63 -19.90 8.22
CA ASP A 93 12.53 -18.80 7.90
C ASP A 93 11.85 -17.62 7.17
N ILE A 94 10.54 -17.46 7.34
CA ILE A 94 9.79 -16.43 6.61
C ILE A 94 10.30 -15.02 6.87
N ASP A 95 10.82 -14.74 8.06
CA ASP A 95 11.33 -13.42 8.43
C ASP A 95 12.51 -12.99 7.55
N LYS A 96 13.26 -13.92 6.93
CA LYS A 96 14.34 -13.62 5.98
C LYS A 96 13.83 -13.07 4.63
N LEU A 97 12.58 -13.35 4.29
CA LEU A 97 11.95 -12.89 3.04
C LEU A 97 11.26 -11.53 3.20
N ILE A 98 11.13 -11.04 4.44
CA ILE A 98 10.38 -9.83 4.75
C ILE A 98 11.21 -8.59 4.46
N VAL A 99 10.61 -7.67 3.70
CA VAL A 99 11.16 -6.35 3.39
C VAL A 99 10.34 -5.26 4.08
N SER A 100 11.03 -4.22 4.54
CA SER A 100 10.41 -3.02 5.12
C SER A 100 9.71 -2.18 4.04
N ASP A 101 8.47 -1.77 4.29
CA ASP A 101 7.66 -0.89 3.42
C ASP A 101 7.84 0.58 3.84
N ASP A 102 9.08 1.08 3.76
CA ASP A 102 9.42 2.43 4.26
C ASP A 102 8.73 3.54 3.50
N GLU A 103 8.44 3.32 2.21
CA GLU A 103 7.60 4.20 1.41
C GLU A 103 6.21 4.35 2.03
N GLN A 104 5.55 3.24 2.38
CA GLN A 104 4.24 3.27 2.99
C GLN A 104 4.26 3.95 4.38
N LYS A 105 5.37 3.80 5.13
CA LYS A 105 5.58 4.52 6.41
C LYS A 105 5.67 6.02 6.18
N ARG A 106 6.47 6.46 5.20
CA ARG A 106 6.64 7.87 4.84
C ARG A 106 5.32 8.52 4.42
N ILE A 107 4.54 7.85 3.57
CA ILE A 107 3.22 8.34 3.13
C ILE A 107 2.28 8.55 4.33
N LYS A 108 2.20 7.58 5.24
CA LYS A 108 1.33 7.69 6.43
C LYS A 108 1.78 8.81 7.38
N LYS A 109 3.09 8.98 7.54
CA LYS A 109 3.64 10.08 8.34
C LYS A 109 3.27 11.44 7.75
N GLN A 110 3.48 11.63 6.45
CA GLN A 110 3.11 12.88 5.76
C GLN A 110 1.61 13.20 5.88
N GLN A 111 0.74 12.18 5.77
CA GLN A 111 -0.70 12.35 5.98
C GLN A 111 -1.02 12.79 7.41
N SER A 112 -0.41 12.16 8.41
CA SER A 112 -0.56 12.54 9.82
C SER A 112 -0.10 13.98 10.06
N ASP A 113 1.09 14.34 9.57
CA ASP A 113 1.67 15.68 9.74
C ASP A 113 0.76 16.75 9.12
N ARG A 114 0.20 16.48 7.94
CA ARG A 114 -0.76 17.36 7.28
C ARG A 114 -2.04 17.54 8.11
N ILE A 115 -2.59 16.46 8.68
CA ILE A 115 -3.78 16.53 9.53
C ILE A 115 -3.48 17.37 10.77
N GLN A 116 -2.34 17.14 11.43
CA GLN A 116 -1.92 17.90 12.60
C GLN A 116 -1.78 19.39 12.28
N TYR A 117 -1.21 19.74 11.13
CA TYR A 117 -1.13 21.11 10.66
C TYR A 117 -2.51 21.77 10.50
N ILE A 118 -3.46 21.07 9.85
CA ILE A 118 -4.83 21.58 9.64
C ILE A 118 -5.52 21.82 10.99
N LEU A 119 -5.44 20.87 11.91
CA LEU A 119 -6.04 20.98 13.25
C LEU A 119 -5.43 22.15 14.04
N LYS A 120 -4.11 22.33 13.98
CA LYS A 120 -3.43 23.46 14.63
C LYS A 120 -3.89 24.80 14.06
N LYS A 121 -4.03 24.91 12.74
CA LYS A 121 -4.51 26.12 12.07
C LYS A 121 -5.94 26.46 12.49
N GLN A 122 -6.85 25.47 12.47
CA GLN A 122 -8.24 25.65 12.90
C GLN A 122 -8.34 26.10 14.36
N LYS A 123 -7.53 25.51 15.25
CA LYS A 123 -7.47 25.91 16.66
C LYS A 123 -7.05 27.36 16.81
N ILE A 124 -6.03 27.80 16.06
CA ILE A 124 -5.58 29.20 16.10
C ILE A 124 -6.69 30.14 15.62
N GLU A 125 -7.37 29.80 14.52
CA GLU A 125 -8.49 30.58 13.96
C GLU A 125 -9.67 30.71 14.93
N LEU A 126 -10.03 29.62 15.62
CA LEU A 126 -11.03 29.62 16.69
C LEU A 126 -10.63 30.55 17.84
N LEU A 127 -9.39 30.46 18.31
CA LEU A 127 -8.87 31.32 19.39
C LEU A 127 -8.89 32.81 19.01
N TRP A 128 -8.53 33.15 17.78
CA TRP A 128 -8.63 34.54 17.29
C TRP A 128 -10.07 35.02 17.24
N THR A 129 -10.98 34.17 16.77
CA THR A 129 -12.41 34.47 16.69
C THR A 129 -13.01 34.73 18.08
N GLU A 130 -12.72 33.86 19.05
CA GLU A 130 -13.13 34.02 20.45
C GLU A 130 -12.60 35.32 21.07
N LYS A 131 -11.31 35.63 20.82
CA LYS A 131 -10.69 36.86 21.32
C LYS A 131 -11.32 38.12 20.72
N LEU A 132 -11.60 38.14 19.41
CA LEU A 132 -12.30 39.25 18.76
C LEU A 132 -13.72 39.42 19.31
N MET A 133 -14.43 38.32 19.58
CA MET A 133 -15.76 38.37 20.21
C MET A 133 -15.71 38.91 21.65
N GLN A 134 -14.66 38.64 22.41
CA GLN A 134 -14.48 39.19 23.76
C GLN A 134 -14.22 40.70 23.71
N LEU A 135 -13.28 41.14 22.87
CA LEU A 135 -12.96 42.56 22.69
C LEU A 135 -14.19 43.37 22.26
N GLY A 136 -14.97 42.84 21.30
CA GLY A 136 -16.21 43.48 20.89
C GLY A 136 -17.26 43.59 22.00
N ARG A 137 -17.35 42.62 22.93
CA ARG A 137 -18.26 42.72 24.08
C ARG A 137 -17.79 43.75 25.11
N GLU A 138 -16.49 43.84 25.33
CA GLU A 138 -15.90 44.81 26.26
C GLU A 138 -16.15 46.24 25.77
N GLU A 139 -15.91 46.54 24.48
CA GLU A 139 -16.15 47.87 23.91
C GLU A 139 -17.62 48.35 24.05
N TYR A 140 -18.60 47.46 23.85
CA TYR A 140 -20.02 47.79 24.06
C TYR A 140 -20.38 48.01 25.54
N SER A 141 -19.67 47.37 26.48
CA SER A 141 -19.96 47.55 27.91
C SER A 141 -19.43 48.88 28.45
N TYR A 142 -18.37 49.43 27.86
CA TYR A 142 -17.82 50.75 28.23
C TYR A 142 -18.60 51.94 27.66
N GLN A 143 -19.42 51.74 26.63
CA GLN A 143 -20.26 52.80 26.04
C GLN A 143 -21.62 52.99 26.76
N LEU A 144 -21.97 52.11 27.68
CA LEU A 144 -23.24 52.12 28.43
C LEU A 144 -23.11 52.65 29.87
N ILE A 145 -21.93 53.17 30.24
CA ILE A 145 -21.62 53.80 31.54
C ILE A 145 -21.40 55.29 31.30
#